data_AF-A0A6G9N8A0-F1
#
_entry.id   AF-A0A6G9N8A0-F1
#
_cell.length_a   1.000
_cell.length_b   1.000
_cell.length_c   1.000
_cell.angle_alpha   90.00
_cell.angle_beta   90.00
_cell.angle_gamma   90.00
#
_symmetry.space_group_name_H-M   'P 1'
#
loop_
_entity.id
_entity.type
_entity.pdbx_description
1 polymer ?
#
loop_
_entity_poly.entity_id
_entity_poly.type
_entity_poly.pdbx_seq_one_letter_code
_entity_poly.pdbx_strand_id
1 'polypeptide(L)'
;MKQLRTFLSLLAALALSGCWLSTDPLFGPADNAAVDLEGPYRYTVYRGEMAEIESMVFEPQPDGSVRQTVTYAKDEAVAALIEEPLVAVSTLNFVAIPQAPEGWHLLHGSGEDGEREKLYMIASLDEERILRIYAPDCRGTPARTGLEISADPASGVTICNFTSKPALLAAAREAAELLARPSIVAIGPWAELSPVYEWESAIEDAISE
;
A
#
# COMPACT_ATOMS: atom_id res chain seq x y z
N MET A 1 -22.89 10.95 2.00
CA MET A 1 -21.82 11.66 2.75
C MET A 1 -21.41 10.87 4.00
N LYS A 2 -20.89 9.64 3.84
CA LYS A 2 -20.42 8.82 4.98
C LYS A 2 -19.24 7.87 4.65
N GLN A 3 -18.84 7.71 3.40
CA GLN A 3 -17.63 6.95 3.05
C GLN A 3 -16.32 7.71 3.34
N LEU A 4 -16.40 9.01 3.65
CA LEU A 4 -15.25 9.83 4.06
C LEU A 4 -14.67 9.41 5.43
N ARG A 5 -15.38 8.60 6.23
CA ARG A 5 -15.00 8.29 7.61
C ARG A 5 -14.14 7.04 7.77
N THR A 6 -14.27 6.04 6.90
CA THR A 6 -13.47 4.81 7.00
C THR A 6 -12.00 5.05 6.62
N PHE A 7 -11.75 6.03 5.75
CA PHE A 7 -10.40 6.42 5.31
C PHE A 7 -9.64 7.30 6.32
N LEU A 8 -10.37 7.94 7.25
CA LEU A 8 -9.79 8.82 8.28
C LEU A 8 -9.02 8.02 9.35
N SER A 9 -9.37 6.74 9.54
CA SER A 9 -8.68 5.84 10.47
C SER A 9 -7.32 5.38 9.94
N LEU A 10 -7.20 5.16 8.61
CA LEU A 10 -5.94 4.84 7.96
C LEU A 10 -4.99 6.06 7.88
N LEU A 11 -5.56 7.27 7.68
CA LEU A 11 -4.81 8.53 7.69
C LEU A 11 -4.29 8.93 9.08
N ALA A 12 -4.99 8.61 10.16
CA ALA A 12 -4.58 9.01 11.51
C ALA A 12 -3.31 8.29 12.00
N ALA A 13 -3.06 7.06 11.56
CA ALA A 13 -1.81 6.33 11.87
C ALA A 13 -0.63 6.77 10.98
N LEU A 14 -0.90 7.33 9.79
CA LEU A 14 0.09 7.89 8.87
C LEU A 14 0.56 9.30 9.28
N ALA A 15 -0.13 9.95 10.22
CA ALA A 15 0.14 11.31 10.68
C ALA A 15 1.45 11.48 11.50
N LEU A 16 2.41 10.55 11.42
CA LEU A 16 3.75 10.69 12.04
C LEU A 16 4.90 10.36 11.09
N SER A 17 4.64 9.78 9.93
CA SER A 17 5.63 9.50 8.89
C SER A 17 5.35 10.44 7.73
N GLY A 18 6.29 11.31 7.37
CA GLY A 18 6.03 12.27 6.32
C GLY A 18 5.67 11.59 5.00
N CYS A 19 4.43 11.69 4.54
CA CYS A 19 3.95 10.90 3.40
C CYS A 19 4.44 11.46 2.06
N TRP A 20 4.54 10.56 1.07
CA TRP A 20 4.67 10.94 -0.34
C TRP A 20 3.29 11.08 -0.97
N LEU A 21 2.96 12.31 -1.35
CA LEU A 21 1.66 12.68 -1.91
C LEU A 21 1.80 13.32 -3.30
N SER A 22 0.67 13.54 -3.98
CA SER A 22 0.55 14.46 -5.12
C SER A 22 -0.72 15.32 -5.02
N THR A 23 -0.77 16.47 -5.70
CA THR A 23 -2.01 17.27 -5.78
C THR A 23 -3.02 16.64 -6.74
N ASP A 24 -2.52 16.08 -7.84
CA ASP A 24 -3.31 15.42 -8.89
C ASP A 24 -2.78 13.99 -9.09
N PRO A 25 -3.62 13.04 -9.56
CA PRO A 25 -3.13 11.70 -9.91
C PRO A 25 -2.00 11.78 -10.93
N LEU A 26 -0.81 11.31 -10.55
CA LEU A 26 0.34 11.36 -11.44
C LEU A 26 0.29 10.24 -12.47
N PHE A 27 -0.33 9.09 -12.15
CA PHE A 27 -0.37 7.91 -13.01
C PHE A 27 -1.80 7.55 -13.43
N GLY A 28 -1.91 6.88 -14.58
CA GLY A 28 -3.15 6.35 -15.13
C GLY A 28 -3.02 4.87 -15.52
N PRO A 29 -4.06 4.26 -16.12
CA PRO A 29 -4.09 2.82 -16.39
C PRO A 29 -2.96 2.37 -17.32
N ALA A 30 -2.53 3.23 -18.23
CA ALA A 30 -1.43 2.94 -19.16
C ALA A 30 -0.05 2.88 -18.47
N ASP A 31 0.06 3.32 -17.21
CA ASP A 31 1.31 3.26 -16.44
C ASP A 31 1.40 2.00 -15.56
N ASN A 32 0.32 1.22 -15.48
CA ASN A 32 0.27 0.05 -14.63
C ASN A 32 1.20 -1.05 -15.16
N ALA A 33 2.01 -1.58 -14.25
CA ALA A 33 2.77 -2.80 -14.44
C ALA A 33 1.90 -3.99 -14.02
N ALA A 34 1.83 -5.01 -14.86
CA ALA A 34 1.24 -6.28 -14.48
C ALA A 34 2.14 -6.95 -13.42
N VAL A 35 1.53 -7.38 -12.32
CA VAL A 35 2.19 -8.10 -11.23
C VAL A 35 1.49 -9.43 -10.99
N ASP A 36 2.25 -10.45 -10.58
CA ASP A 36 1.71 -11.76 -10.23
C ASP A 36 1.16 -11.76 -8.80
N LEU A 37 -0.02 -11.15 -8.65
CA LEU A 37 -0.73 -11.03 -7.38
C LEU A 37 -2.17 -11.53 -7.56
N GLU A 38 -2.35 -12.85 -7.45
CA GLU A 38 -3.66 -13.51 -7.56
C GLU A 38 -3.92 -14.44 -6.37
N GLY A 39 -5.15 -14.41 -5.87
CA GLY A 39 -5.68 -15.34 -4.89
C GLY A 39 -5.72 -14.78 -3.46
N PRO A 40 -5.86 -15.66 -2.46
CA PRO A 40 -5.97 -15.28 -1.06
C PRO A 40 -4.61 -14.97 -0.43
N TYR A 41 -4.58 -13.98 0.46
CA TYR A 41 -3.37 -13.54 1.17
C TYR A 41 -3.64 -13.33 2.66
N ARG A 42 -2.66 -13.67 3.50
CA ARG A 42 -2.56 -13.24 4.89
C ARG A 42 -1.90 -11.86 4.93
N TYR A 43 -2.37 -11.02 5.82
CA TYR A 43 -1.83 -9.67 6.00
C TYR A 43 -1.21 -9.49 7.38
N THR A 44 0.03 -9.03 7.42
CA THR A 44 0.76 -8.72 8.64
C THR A 44 1.15 -7.25 8.67
N VAL A 45 0.71 -6.52 9.69
CA VAL A 45 1.13 -5.13 9.93
C VAL A 45 2.22 -5.12 10.99
N TYR A 46 3.36 -4.51 10.65
CA TYR A 46 4.46 -4.34 11.59
C TYR A 46 4.43 -2.97 12.28
N ARG A 47 3.67 -2.01 11.74
CA ARG A 47 3.60 -0.64 12.25
C ARG A 47 2.18 -0.07 12.15
N GLY A 48 1.59 0.27 13.29
CA GLY A 48 0.22 0.80 13.38
C GLY A 48 -0.76 -0.26 13.89
N GLU A 49 -1.98 0.18 14.16
CA GLU A 49 -3.10 -0.69 14.52
C GLU A 49 -4.01 -0.87 13.30
N MET A 50 -4.56 -2.06 13.14
CA MET A 50 -5.63 -2.28 12.17
C MET A 50 -6.76 -3.11 12.77
N ALA A 51 -7.93 -2.95 12.16
CA ALA A 51 -9.01 -3.90 12.29
C ALA A 51 -8.54 -5.30 11.88
N GLU A 52 -9.04 -6.30 12.60
CA GLU A 52 -8.78 -7.70 12.30
C GLU A 52 -9.36 -8.06 10.91
N ILE A 53 -8.52 -8.66 10.07
CA ILE A 53 -8.89 -9.07 8.70
C ILE A 53 -9.17 -10.57 8.73
N GLU A 54 -10.37 -10.95 8.32
CA GLU A 54 -10.77 -12.35 8.16
C GLU A 54 -10.20 -12.92 6.86
N SER A 55 -10.33 -12.17 5.76
CA SER A 55 -9.74 -12.59 4.47
C SER A 55 -9.39 -11.40 3.58
N MET A 56 -8.42 -11.64 2.70
CA MET A 56 -8.02 -10.70 1.66
C MET A 56 -7.76 -11.46 0.37
N VAL A 57 -8.41 -11.04 -0.72
CA VAL A 57 -8.33 -11.70 -2.03
C VAL A 57 -7.93 -10.67 -3.09
N PHE A 58 -7.01 -11.05 -3.96
CA PHE A 58 -6.52 -10.24 -5.07
C PHE A 58 -6.91 -10.83 -6.42
N GLU A 59 -7.43 -9.99 -7.30
CA GLU A 59 -7.89 -10.34 -8.64
C GLU A 59 -7.20 -9.42 -9.68
N PRO A 60 -6.25 -9.94 -10.49
CA PRO A 60 -5.62 -9.17 -11.55
C PRO A 60 -6.63 -8.62 -12.56
N GLN A 61 -6.40 -7.42 -13.06
CA GLN A 61 -7.26 -6.74 -14.02
C GLN A 61 -6.59 -6.62 -15.40
N PRO A 62 -7.36 -6.50 -16.49
CA PRO A 62 -6.81 -6.38 -17.85
C PRO A 62 -5.91 -5.16 -18.08
N ASP A 63 -6.06 -4.11 -17.26
CA ASP A 63 -5.26 -2.89 -17.32
C ASP A 63 -4.00 -2.97 -16.43
N GLY A 64 -3.66 -4.15 -15.92
CA GLY A 64 -2.50 -4.36 -15.04
C GLY A 64 -2.70 -3.95 -13.59
N SER A 65 -3.83 -3.32 -13.23
CA SER A 65 -4.19 -3.10 -11.83
C SER A 65 -4.61 -4.41 -11.16
N VAL A 66 -4.74 -4.39 -9.83
CA VAL A 66 -5.20 -5.54 -9.05
C VAL A 66 -6.36 -5.10 -8.18
N ARG A 67 -7.51 -5.75 -8.34
CA ARG A 67 -8.64 -5.53 -7.45
C ARG A 67 -8.40 -6.27 -6.14
N GLN A 68 -8.54 -5.57 -5.03
CA GLN A 68 -8.41 -6.09 -3.69
C GLN A 68 -9.80 -6.14 -3.04
N THR A 69 -10.16 -7.29 -2.49
CA THR A 69 -11.35 -7.44 -1.64
C THR A 69 -10.89 -7.82 -0.25
N VAL A 70 -11.26 -7.02 0.75
CA VAL A 70 -10.93 -7.24 2.16
C VAL A 70 -12.22 -7.50 2.93
N THR A 71 -12.28 -8.64 3.61
CA THR A 71 -13.34 -8.96 4.58
C THR A 71 -12.78 -8.80 5.98
N TYR A 72 -13.37 -7.90 6.76
CA TYR A 72 -12.97 -7.68 8.15
C TYR A 72 -13.67 -8.66 9.07
N ALA A 73 -12.96 -9.16 10.08
CA ALA A 73 -13.55 -9.99 11.11
C ALA A 73 -14.61 -9.18 11.88
N LYS A 74 -15.70 -9.85 12.25
CA LYS A 74 -16.80 -9.23 13.00
C LYS A 74 -16.39 -9.00 14.45
N ASP A 75 -15.74 -7.87 14.71
CA ASP A 75 -15.55 -7.31 16.03
C ASP A 75 -16.70 -6.33 16.34
N GLU A 76 -17.31 -6.41 17.52
CA GLU A 76 -18.33 -5.45 17.98
C GLU A 76 -17.81 -4.00 17.95
N ALA A 77 -16.49 -3.79 18.09
CA ALA A 77 -15.86 -2.49 17.97
C ALA A 77 -15.77 -1.98 16.51
N VAL A 78 -15.60 -2.88 15.54
CA VAL A 78 -15.50 -2.57 14.09
C VAL A 78 -16.89 -2.41 13.46
N ALA A 79 -17.87 -3.20 13.90
CA ALA A 79 -19.26 -3.12 13.46
C ALA A 79 -19.91 -1.74 13.73
N ALA A 80 -19.38 -0.98 14.68
CA ALA A 80 -19.83 0.40 14.95
C ALA A 80 -19.24 1.45 13.98
N LEU A 81 -18.16 1.12 13.27
CA LEU A 81 -17.41 2.05 12.41
C LEU A 81 -17.66 1.84 10.91
N ILE A 82 -18.09 0.63 10.51
CA ILE A 82 -18.35 0.25 9.12
C ILE A 82 -19.83 -0.12 9.00
N GLU A 83 -20.58 0.55 8.12
CA GLU A 83 -21.95 0.12 7.77
C GLU A 83 -21.83 -1.23 7.05
N GLU A 84 -22.58 -2.25 7.51
CA GLU A 84 -22.59 -3.56 6.85
C GLU A 84 -22.83 -3.39 5.34
N PRO A 85 -22.08 -4.12 4.48
CA PRO A 85 -21.18 -5.23 4.82
C PRO A 85 -19.77 -4.81 5.28
N LEU A 86 -19.14 -5.64 6.14
CA LEU A 86 -17.72 -5.56 6.56
C LEU A 86 -16.75 -5.93 5.42
N VAL A 87 -17.06 -5.50 4.21
CA VAL A 87 -16.31 -5.79 3.00
C VAL A 87 -15.90 -4.46 2.38
N ALA A 88 -14.60 -4.28 2.17
CA ALA A 88 -14.06 -3.17 1.42
C ALA A 88 -13.44 -3.68 0.12
N VAL A 89 -13.75 -3.01 -0.98
CA VAL A 89 -13.11 -3.25 -2.27
C VAL A 89 -12.29 -2.02 -2.63
N SER A 90 -11.08 -2.24 -3.13
CA SER A 90 -10.20 -1.19 -3.65
C SER A 90 -9.46 -1.71 -4.88
N THR A 91 -8.81 -0.81 -5.61
CA THR A 91 -7.91 -1.17 -6.70
C THR A 91 -6.50 -0.75 -6.34
N LEU A 92 -5.57 -1.70 -6.33
CA LEU A 92 -4.14 -1.44 -6.22
C LEU A 92 -3.52 -1.27 -7.60
N ASN A 93 -2.67 -0.26 -7.74
CA ASN A 93 -1.99 0.06 -8.97
C ASN A 93 -0.48 0.00 -8.70
N PHE A 94 0.22 -0.76 -9.52
CA PHE A 94 1.67 -0.91 -9.46
C PHE A 94 2.28 -0.19 -10.65
N VAL A 95 3.30 0.63 -10.42
CA VAL A 95 4.05 1.29 -11.48
C VAL A 95 5.49 0.80 -11.40
N ALA A 96 6.02 0.33 -12.53
CA ALA A 96 7.42 -0.06 -12.63
C ALA A 96 8.33 1.13 -12.29
N ILE A 97 9.35 0.91 -11.46
CA ILE A 97 10.35 1.93 -11.16
C ILE A 97 11.55 1.70 -12.09
N PRO A 98 11.81 2.58 -13.07
CA PRO A 98 12.92 2.37 -13.99
C PRO A 98 14.26 2.28 -13.26
N GLN A 99 15.06 1.27 -13.60
CA GLN A 99 16.39 1.02 -13.01
C GLN A 99 16.39 0.66 -11.51
N ALA A 100 15.24 0.42 -10.90
CA ALA A 100 15.19 -0.20 -9.58
C ALA A 100 15.57 -1.69 -9.67
N PRO A 101 15.95 -2.33 -8.55
CA PRO A 101 16.07 -3.78 -8.50
C PRO A 101 14.76 -4.47 -8.93
N GLU A 102 14.88 -5.69 -9.45
CA GLU A 102 13.72 -6.48 -9.87
C GLU A 102 12.73 -6.70 -8.72
N GLY A 103 11.43 -6.72 -9.04
CA GLY A 103 10.35 -6.86 -8.06
C GLY A 103 9.94 -5.57 -7.35
N TRP A 104 10.64 -4.45 -7.56
CA TRP A 104 10.33 -3.16 -6.92
C TRP A 104 9.38 -2.30 -7.76
N HIS A 105 8.34 -1.81 -7.10
CA HIS A 105 7.25 -1.05 -7.70
C HIS A 105 6.88 0.16 -6.84
N LEU A 106 6.35 1.19 -7.48
CA LEU A 106 5.59 2.22 -6.80
C LEU A 106 4.14 1.74 -6.69
N LEU A 107 3.54 1.84 -5.51
CA LEU A 107 2.19 1.39 -5.21
C LEU A 107 1.29 2.58 -4.87
N HIS A 108 0.08 2.61 -5.43
CA HIS A 108 -0.99 3.51 -5.00
C HIS A 108 -2.38 2.87 -5.16
N GLY A 109 -3.32 3.23 -4.29
CA GLY A 109 -4.70 2.75 -4.37
C GLY A 109 -5.59 3.59 -5.28
N SER A 110 -6.79 3.09 -5.52
CA SER A 110 -7.97 3.81 -6.01
C SER A 110 -9.20 3.28 -5.26
N GLY A 111 -10.14 4.15 -4.92
CA GLY A 111 -11.43 3.75 -4.37
C GLY A 111 -12.34 3.08 -5.42
N GLU A 112 -13.46 2.51 -4.98
CA GLU A 112 -14.44 1.84 -5.87
C GLU A 112 -14.98 2.76 -6.98
N ASP A 113 -15.11 4.06 -6.70
CA ASP A 113 -15.56 5.07 -7.67
C ASP A 113 -14.49 5.40 -8.74
N GLY A 114 -13.32 4.75 -8.69
CA GLY A 114 -12.19 5.01 -9.58
C GLY A 114 -11.42 6.29 -9.25
N GLU A 115 -11.76 6.97 -8.14
CA GLU A 115 -10.96 8.07 -7.62
C GLU A 115 -9.59 7.54 -7.20
N ARG A 116 -8.55 7.99 -7.91
CA ARG A 116 -7.17 7.57 -7.64
C ARG A 116 -6.67 8.23 -6.38
N GLU A 117 -6.08 7.43 -5.51
CA GLU A 117 -5.38 7.95 -4.35
C GLU A 117 -4.15 8.74 -4.79
N LYS A 118 -3.81 9.70 -3.95
CA LYS A 118 -2.67 10.59 -4.14
C LYS A 118 -1.51 10.22 -3.22
N LEU A 119 -1.62 9.12 -2.49
CA LEU A 119 -0.60 8.58 -1.60
C LEU A 119 0.19 7.51 -2.36
N TYR A 120 1.52 7.58 -2.26
CA TYR A 120 2.41 6.64 -2.91
C TYR A 120 3.24 5.89 -1.88
N MET A 121 3.32 4.57 -2.05
CA MET A 121 4.13 3.66 -1.25
C MET A 121 5.15 2.96 -2.13
N ILE A 122 6.20 2.41 -1.50
CA ILE A 122 7.15 1.54 -2.20
C ILE A 122 6.75 0.09 -1.91
N ALA A 123 6.70 -0.73 -2.94
CA ALA A 123 6.38 -2.14 -2.84
C ALA A 123 7.54 -2.98 -3.38
N SER A 124 7.81 -4.11 -2.73
CA SER A 124 8.62 -5.19 -3.31
C SER A 124 7.80 -6.46 -3.36
N LEU A 125 7.72 -7.08 -4.52
CA LEU A 125 7.11 -8.39 -4.76
C LEU A 125 8.21 -9.36 -5.15
N ASP A 126 8.37 -10.45 -4.41
CA ASP A 126 9.36 -11.49 -4.71
C ASP A 126 8.77 -12.66 -5.51
N GLU A 127 9.63 -13.61 -5.89
CA GLU A 127 9.26 -14.79 -6.68
C GLU A 127 8.29 -15.74 -5.93
N GLU A 128 8.24 -15.66 -4.59
CA GLU A 128 7.29 -16.40 -3.77
C GLU A 128 5.93 -15.68 -3.66
N ARG A 129 5.80 -14.55 -4.36
CA ARG A 129 4.66 -13.62 -4.35
C ARG A 129 4.44 -12.94 -3.01
N ILE A 130 5.47 -12.86 -2.16
CA ILE A 130 5.37 -12.08 -0.92
C ILE A 130 5.49 -10.61 -1.26
N LEU A 131 4.43 -9.85 -0.97
CA LEU A 131 4.36 -8.41 -1.20
C LEU A 131 4.68 -7.66 0.10
N ARG A 132 5.79 -6.93 0.10
CA ARG A 132 6.20 -6.05 1.21
C ARG A 132 5.95 -4.60 0.85
N ILE A 133 5.26 -3.87 1.71
CA ILE A 133 4.85 -2.49 1.51
C ILE A 133 5.60 -1.60 2.49
N TYR A 134 6.22 -0.54 1.97
CA TYR A 134 7.01 0.42 2.71
C TYR A 134 6.38 1.80 2.58
N ALA A 135 6.08 2.42 3.72
CA ALA A 135 5.69 3.82 3.78
C ALA A 135 6.95 4.71 3.69
N PRO A 136 7.12 5.50 2.62
CA PRO A 136 8.26 6.40 2.51
C PRO A 136 8.15 7.56 3.52
N ASP A 137 9.30 8.06 3.98
CA ASP A 137 9.39 9.21 4.89
C ASP A 137 9.93 10.45 4.15
N CYS A 138 9.14 11.50 4.11
CA CYS A 138 9.46 12.77 3.47
C CYS A 138 10.73 13.40 4.05
N ARG A 139 11.02 13.21 5.34
CA ARG A 139 12.23 13.75 5.98
C ARG A 139 13.51 13.18 5.38
N GLY A 140 13.46 11.95 4.88
CA GLY A 140 14.57 11.28 4.20
C GLY A 140 14.62 11.55 2.70
N THR A 141 13.69 12.33 2.15
CA THR A 141 13.54 12.54 0.70
C THR A 141 14.29 13.79 0.26
N PRO A 142 15.33 13.68 -0.58
CA PRO A 142 16.08 14.85 -1.04
C PRO A 142 15.23 15.80 -1.89
N ALA A 143 15.39 17.10 -1.64
CA ALA A 143 14.76 18.15 -2.44
C ALA A 143 15.14 18.01 -3.93
N ARG A 144 14.15 18.15 -4.82
CA ARG A 144 14.33 18.03 -6.26
C ARG A 144 13.28 18.83 -7.02
N THR A 145 13.57 19.16 -8.28
CA THR A 145 12.57 19.73 -9.18
C THR A 145 11.38 18.77 -9.29
N GLY A 146 10.17 19.30 -9.14
CA GLY A 146 8.94 18.51 -9.15
C GLY A 146 8.57 17.88 -7.79
N LEU A 147 9.20 18.32 -6.70
CA LEU A 147 8.85 17.98 -5.32
C LEU A 147 8.69 19.28 -4.51
N GLU A 148 7.56 19.41 -3.84
CA GLU A 148 7.27 20.47 -2.88
C GLU A 148 7.22 19.87 -1.47
N ILE A 149 8.03 20.38 -0.56
CA ILE A 149 8.03 19.96 0.84
C ILE A 149 7.21 20.99 1.62
N SER A 150 6.14 20.54 2.26
CA SER A 150 5.30 21.36 3.12
C SER A 150 5.17 20.73 4.50
N ALA A 151 4.64 21.47 5.46
CA ALA A 151 4.21 20.91 6.74
C ALA A 151 2.69 20.98 6.79
N ASP A 152 2.03 19.89 7.17
CA ASP A 152 0.61 19.93 7.47
C ASP A 152 0.38 20.90 8.66
N PRO A 153 -0.44 21.95 8.48
CA PRO A 153 -0.58 22.99 9.48
C PRO A 153 -1.30 22.52 10.75
N ALA A 154 -2.03 21.40 10.71
CA ALA A 154 -2.76 20.87 11.85
C ALA A 154 -1.92 19.92 12.72
N SER A 155 -1.07 19.11 12.09
CA SER A 155 -0.27 18.06 12.74
C SER A 155 1.23 18.38 12.81
N GLY A 156 1.71 19.36 12.05
CA GLY A 156 3.14 19.68 11.92
C GLY A 156 3.94 18.64 11.13
N VAL A 157 3.27 17.66 10.52
CA VAL A 157 3.90 16.56 9.79
C VAL A 157 4.46 17.07 8.47
N THR A 158 5.72 16.72 8.17
CA THR A 158 6.34 17.07 6.89
C THR A 158 5.75 16.22 5.77
N ILE A 159 5.24 16.85 4.72
CA ILE A 159 4.64 16.18 3.56
C ILE A 159 5.50 16.46 2.32
N CYS A 160 5.70 15.42 1.51
CA CYS A 160 6.40 15.51 0.23
C CYS A 160 5.37 15.43 -0.89
N ASN A 161 5.04 16.56 -1.49
CA ASN A 161 4.07 16.67 -2.57
C ASN A 161 4.77 16.66 -3.94
N PHE A 162 4.65 15.57 -4.68
CA PHE A 162 5.20 15.43 -6.01
C PHE A 162 4.28 16.03 -7.06
N THR A 163 4.84 16.87 -7.94
CA THR A 163 4.11 17.53 -9.02
C THR A 163 4.43 16.94 -10.40
N SER A 164 5.26 15.90 -10.47
CA SER A 164 5.61 15.24 -11.74
C SER A 164 5.98 13.76 -11.57
N LYS A 165 5.61 12.93 -12.57
CA LYS A 165 6.02 11.49 -12.62
C LYS A 165 7.53 11.29 -12.51
N PRO A 166 8.39 12.03 -13.25
CA PRO A 166 9.83 11.80 -13.19
C PRO A 166 10.44 12.05 -11.81
N ALA A 167 9.95 13.07 -11.09
CA ALA A 167 10.43 13.37 -9.74
C ALA A 167 10.11 12.23 -8.76
N LEU A 168 8.87 11.71 -8.82
CA LEU A 168 8.41 10.61 -7.98
C LEU A 168 9.12 9.30 -8.30
N LEU A 169 9.25 8.93 -9.59
CA LEU A 169 9.97 7.72 -9.98
C LEU A 169 11.46 7.78 -9.62
N ALA A 170 12.09 8.95 -9.73
CA ALA A 170 13.48 9.12 -9.31
C ALA A 170 13.63 8.93 -7.79
N ALA A 171 12.70 9.47 -6.98
CA ALA A 171 12.71 9.29 -5.54
C ALA A 171 12.44 7.81 -5.18
N ALA A 172 11.46 7.18 -5.84
CA ALA A 172 11.12 5.78 -5.65
C ALA A 172 12.29 4.84 -5.95
N ARG A 173 13.07 5.13 -7.01
CA ARG A 173 14.29 4.40 -7.34
C ARG A 173 15.33 4.48 -6.21
N GLU A 174 15.59 5.67 -5.69
CA GLU A 174 16.52 5.87 -4.57
C GLU A 174 16.06 5.12 -3.31
N ALA A 175 14.76 5.13 -3.02
CA ALA A 175 14.19 4.40 -1.91
C ALA A 175 14.30 2.88 -2.10
N ALA A 176 13.96 2.35 -3.26
CA ALA A 176 14.07 0.93 -3.60
C ALA A 176 15.54 0.46 -3.51
N GLU A 177 16.48 1.25 -4.03
CA GLU A 177 17.91 0.95 -3.92
C GLU A 177 18.40 0.97 -2.47
N LEU A 178 17.89 1.86 -1.62
CA LEU A 178 18.24 1.90 -0.20
C LEU A 178 17.70 0.66 0.52
N LEU A 179 16.45 0.28 0.26
CA LEU A 179 15.77 -0.84 0.90
C LEU A 179 16.31 -2.21 0.45
N ALA A 180 16.75 -2.33 -0.81
CA ALA A 180 17.32 -3.56 -1.34
C ALA A 180 18.77 -3.81 -0.90
N ARG A 181 19.48 -2.80 -0.38
CA ARG A 181 20.86 -2.95 0.06
C ARG A 181 20.93 -3.57 1.46
N PRO A 182 21.88 -4.48 1.72
CA PRO A 182 22.19 -4.90 3.08
C PRO A 182 22.53 -3.69 3.96
N SER A 183 21.89 -3.59 5.12
CA SER A 183 22.05 -2.49 6.07
C SER A 183 22.39 -3.02 7.46
N ILE A 184 23.18 -2.26 8.20
CA ILE A 184 23.50 -2.55 9.62
C ILE A 184 22.26 -2.35 10.50
N VAL A 185 21.34 -1.47 10.08
CA VAL A 185 20.05 -1.24 10.74
C VAL A 185 18.96 -1.86 9.90
N ALA A 186 18.15 -2.73 10.50
CA ALA A 186 17.01 -3.35 9.84
C ALA A 186 15.97 -2.28 9.48
N ILE A 187 15.68 -2.16 8.18
CA ILE A 187 14.58 -1.36 7.66
C ILE A 187 13.49 -2.34 7.25
N GLY A 188 12.48 -2.50 8.10
CA GLY A 188 11.37 -3.41 7.85
C GLY A 188 10.22 -2.74 7.09
N PRO A 189 9.36 -3.54 6.44
CA PRO A 189 8.14 -3.03 5.82
C PRO A 189 7.16 -2.48 6.85
N TRP A 190 6.26 -1.63 6.38
CA TRP A 190 5.08 -1.22 7.11
C TRP A 190 4.09 -2.38 7.24
N ALA A 191 3.90 -3.11 6.14
CA ALA A 191 3.08 -4.31 6.09
C ALA A 191 3.60 -5.34 5.07
N GLU A 192 3.19 -6.59 5.25
CA GLU A 192 3.52 -7.71 4.39
C GLU A 192 2.27 -8.54 4.08
N LEU A 193 2.19 -8.99 2.84
CA LEU A 193 1.16 -9.83 2.29
C LEU A 193 1.81 -11.15 1.86
N SER A 194 1.38 -12.25 2.44
CA SER A 194 1.87 -13.59 2.08
C SER A 194 0.73 -14.42 1.51
N PRO A 195 0.92 -15.15 0.39
CA PRO A 195 -0.13 -15.96 -0.18
C PRO A 195 -0.58 -17.06 0.80
N VAL A 196 -1.89 -17.32 0.85
CA VAL A 196 -2.42 -18.51 1.53
C VAL A 196 -2.37 -19.67 0.54
N TYR A 197 -1.62 -20.72 0.86
CA TYR A 197 -1.57 -21.91 0.02
C TYR A 197 -2.62 -22.93 0.47
N GLU A 198 -3.27 -23.60 -0.49
CA GLU A 198 -4.37 -24.55 -0.22
C GLU A 198 -4.01 -25.68 0.76
N TRP A 199 -2.73 -26.09 0.80
CA TRP A 199 -2.26 -27.12 1.72
C TRP A 199 -2.20 -26.66 3.17
N GLU A 200 -2.09 -25.36 3.43
CA GLU A 200 -2.12 -24.81 4.80
C GLU A 200 -3.53 -24.88 5.38
N SER A 201 -4.55 -24.53 4.57
CA SER A 201 -5.96 -24.64 4.96
C SER A 201 -6.35 -26.07 5.30
N ALA A 202 -5.86 -27.05 4.52
CA ALA A 202 -6.11 -28.47 4.78
C ALA A 202 -5.50 -28.98 6.09
N ILE A 203 -4.40 -28.37 6.56
CA ILE A 203 -3.76 -28.74 7.84
C ILE A 203 -4.49 -28.07 9.01
N GLU A 204 -4.90 -26.81 8.88
CA GLU A 204 -5.69 -26.10 9.91
C GLU A 204 -7.03 -26.81 10.16
N ASP A 205 -7.70 -27.29 9.10
CA ASP A 205 -8.92 -28.10 9.20
C ASP A 205 -8.67 -29.44 9.91
N ALA A 206 -7.59 -30.14 9.56
CA ALA A 206 -7.26 -31.45 10.13
C ALA A 206 -6.80 -31.42 11.59
N ILE A 207 -6.33 -30.27 12.10
CA ILE A 207 -5.92 -30.08 13.50
C ILE A 207 -7.12 -29.64 14.38
N SER A 208 -8.18 -29.11 13.75
CA SER A 208 -9.37 -28.60 14.45
C SER A 208 -10.47 -29.67 14.67
N GLU A 209 -10.30 -30.88 14.14
CA GLU A 209 -11.14 -32.07 14.39
C GLU A 209 -10.62 -32.93 15.56
#